data_AF-A0ABD6CPD6-F1
#
_entry.id   AF-A0ABD6CPD6-F1
#
_cell.length_a   1.000
_cell.length_b   1.000
_cell.length_c   1.000
_cell.angle_alpha   90.00
_cell.angle_beta   90.00
_cell.angle_gamma   90.00
#
_symmetry.space_group_name_H-M   'P 1'
#
loop_
_entity.id
_entity.type
_entity.pdbx_description
1 polymer ?
#
loop_
_entity_poly.entity_id
_entity_poly.type
_entity_poly.pdbx_seq_one_letter_code
_entity_poly.pdbx_strand_id
1 'polypeptide(L)'
;MSIETPHPIEGDEPTDSTAAERANEAAGNQPNPLEFEPWEDIGRTLLSARLERASEEAVRDAFRQATSRIADGNELTEGDIRGMYYAIEDAKRAVELAAAASPETAPAPDLWEFLSEENRQAYVEEVEQRGGH
;
A
#
# COMPACT_ATOMS: atom_id res chain seq x y z
N MET A 1 -17.29 -83.85 14.30
CA MET A 1 -16.42 -83.36 13.21
C MET A 1 -16.79 -81.93 12.89
N SER A 2 -15.78 -81.14 12.52
CA SER A 2 -15.84 -79.76 12.03
C SER A 2 -16.02 -78.66 13.08
N ILE A 3 -14.91 -78.38 13.76
CA ILE A 3 -14.49 -77.04 14.14
C ILE A 3 -13.64 -76.50 12.97
N GLU A 4 -14.04 -75.36 12.40
CA GLU A 4 -13.16 -74.27 11.94
C GLU A 4 -14.05 -73.20 11.28
N THR A 5 -14.27 -72.13 12.03
CA THR A 5 -14.81 -70.86 11.52
C THR A 5 -13.60 -70.02 11.12
N PRO A 6 -13.46 -69.57 9.85
CA PRO A 6 -12.35 -68.70 9.49
C PRO A 6 -12.56 -67.31 10.08
N HIS A 7 -11.53 -66.79 10.73
CA HIS A 7 -11.45 -65.42 11.23
C HIS A 7 -11.60 -64.40 10.10
N PRO A 8 -12.33 -63.29 10.29
CA PRO A 8 -12.22 -62.14 9.40
C PRO A 8 -10.85 -61.51 9.58
N ILE A 9 -10.11 -61.40 8.48
CA ILE A 9 -8.87 -60.63 8.39
C ILE A 9 -9.28 -59.17 8.52
N GLU A 10 -8.82 -58.50 9.58
CA GLU A 10 -8.83 -57.05 9.69
C GLU A 10 -8.06 -56.49 8.49
N GLY A 11 -8.82 -56.04 7.49
CA GLY A 11 -8.29 -55.18 6.44
C GLY A 11 -8.10 -53.81 7.05
N ASP A 12 -6.87 -53.49 7.43
CA ASP A 12 -6.38 -52.12 7.50
C ASP A 12 -6.77 -51.43 6.18
N GLU A 13 -7.78 -50.56 6.22
CA GLU A 13 -7.86 -49.49 5.23
C GLU A 13 -6.73 -48.51 5.57
N PRO A 14 -5.69 -48.34 4.73
CA PRO A 14 -4.88 -47.15 4.86
C PRO A 14 -5.77 -45.99 4.45
N THR A 15 -6.36 -45.31 5.42
CA THR A 15 -6.86 -43.95 5.22
C THR A 15 -5.68 -43.15 4.70
N ASP A 16 -5.67 -42.89 3.40
CA ASP A 16 -4.71 -42.03 2.71
C ASP A 16 -4.95 -40.59 3.20
N SER A 17 -4.59 -40.35 4.45
CA SER A 17 -4.63 -39.07 5.16
C SER A 17 -3.76 -38.04 4.43
N THR A 18 -2.80 -38.50 3.64
CA THR A 18 -1.91 -37.67 2.85
C THR A 18 -2.57 -37.00 1.65
N ALA A 19 -3.65 -37.55 1.08
CA ALA A 19 -4.29 -36.92 -0.08
C ALA A 19 -5.23 -35.76 0.31
N ALA A 20 -5.99 -35.94 1.39
CA ALA A 20 -6.87 -34.90 1.92
C ALA A 20 -6.09 -33.76 2.60
N GLU A 21 -4.98 -34.08 3.27
CA GLU A 21 -4.13 -33.09 3.94
C GLU A 21 -3.33 -32.24 2.94
N ARG A 22 -2.84 -32.83 1.83
CA ARG A 22 -2.23 -32.08 0.72
C ARG A 22 -3.21 -31.18 -0.03
N ALA A 23 -4.49 -31.58 -0.11
CA ALA A 23 -5.52 -30.73 -0.72
C ALA A 23 -5.84 -29.51 0.16
N ASN A 24 -5.73 -29.64 1.48
CA ASN A 24 -5.95 -28.55 2.44
C ASN A 24 -4.74 -27.59 2.50
N GLU A 25 -3.51 -28.08 2.35
CA GLU A 25 -2.30 -27.24 2.26
C GLU A 25 -2.23 -26.45 0.94
N ALA A 26 -2.74 -27.00 -0.17
CA ALA A 26 -2.79 -26.30 -1.45
C ALA A 26 -3.84 -25.17 -1.52
N ALA A 27 -4.84 -25.20 -0.62
CA ALA A 27 -5.86 -24.16 -0.50
C ALA A 27 -5.46 -23.04 0.51
N GLY A 28 -4.39 -23.24 1.28
CA GLY A 28 -4.07 -22.43 2.46
C GLY A 28 -3.12 -21.25 2.26
N ASN A 29 -2.71 -20.91 1.03
CA ASN A 29 -1.80 -19.77 0.85
C ASN A 29 -1.86 -19.10 -0.53
N GLN A 30 -3.06 -18.98 -1.11
CA GLN A 30 -3.24 -17.91 -2.09
C GLN A 30 -3.53 -16.62 -1.32
N PRO A 31 -2.66 -15.60 -1.36
CA PRO A 31 -2.99 -14.31 -0.79
C PRO A 31 -4.28 -13.84 -1.46
N ASN A 32 -5.33 -13.68 -0.66
CA ASN A 32 -6.61 -13.21 -1.15
C ASN A 32 -6.39 -11.78 -1.68
N PRO A 33 -6.56 -11.49 -2.98
CA PRO A 33 -6.12 -10.23 -3.58
C PRO A 33 -6.99 -9.02 -3.21
N LEU A 34 -7.76 -9.10 -2.11
CA LEU A 34 -8.79 -8.14 -1.72
C LEU A 34 -8.89 -7.90 -0.21
N GLU A 35 -7.95 -8.36 0.62
CA GLU A 35 -7.91 -7.94 2.02
C GLU A 35 -7.24 -6.56 2.12
N PHE A 36 -7.97 -5.53 1.67
CA PHE A 36 -7.67 -4.15 2.02
C PHE A 36 -7.78 -4.03 3.53
N GLU A 37 -6.65 -3.82 4.21
CA GLU A 37 -6.67 -3.58 5.64
C GLU A 37 -7.52 -2.34 5.93
N PRO A 38 -8.39 -2.34 6.96
CA PRO A 38 -9.24 -1.20 7.31
C PRO A 38 -8.49 0.15 7.41
N TRP A 39 -7.20 0.11 7.70
CA TRP A 39 -6.31 1.27 7.78
C TRP A 39 -6.00 1.89 6.42
N GLU A 40 -5.86 1.09 5.37
CA GLU A 40 -5.61 1.61 4.01
C GLU A 40 -6.83 2.37 3.49
N ASP A 41 -8.04 1.88 3.76
CA ASP A 41 -9.27 2.55 3.38
C ASP A 41 -9.50 3.85 4.16
N ILE A 42 -9.17 3.86 5.45
CA ILE A 42 -9.15 5.08 6.26
C ILE A 42 -8.13 6.07 5.69
N GLY A 43 -6.92 5.60 5.36
CA GLY A 43 -5.86 6.42 4.77
C GLY A 43 -6.27 7.06 3.44
N ARG A 44 -6.89 6.28 2.55
CA ARG A 44 -7.44 6.78 1.27
C ARG A 44 -8.54 7.80 1.46
N THR A 45 -9.45 7.56 2.40
CA THR A 45 -10.54 8.48 2.70
C THR A 45 -9.99 9.82 3.21
N LEU A 46 -9.01 9.78 4.11
CA LEU A 46 -8.35 10.98 4.63
C LEU A 46 -7.56 11.74 3.56
N LEU A 47 -6.84 11.02 2.69
CA LEU A 47 -6.11 11.62 1.58
C LEU A 47 -7.06 12.28 0.57
N SER A 48 -8.15 11.59 0.21
CA SER A 48 -9.20 12.12 -0.68
C SER A 48 -9.79 13.41 -0.11
N ALA A 49 -10.19 13.39 1.17
CA ALA A 49 -10.73 14.56 1.85
C ALA A 49 -9.71 15.72 1.89
N ARG A 50 -8.42 15.42 2.06
CA ARG A 50 -7.36 16.45 2.05
C ARG A 50 -7.16 17.08 0.67
N LEU A 51 -7.20 16.27 -0.39
CA LEU A 51 -7.09 16.76 -1.78
C LEU A 51 -8.31 17.61 -2.17
N GLU A 52 -9.52 17.14 -1.85
CA GLU A 52 -10.75 17.89 -2.05
C GLU A 52 -10.70 19.22 -1.32
N ARG A 53 -10.35 19.20 -0.03
CA ARG A 53 -10.22 20.42 0.77
C ARG A 53 -9.23 21.42 0.19
N ALA A 54 -8.04 20.96 -0.19
CA ALA A 54 -7.02 21.83 -0.75
C ALA A 54 -7.47 22.48 -2.06
N SER A 55 -8.17 21.71 -2.91
CA SER A 55 -8.65 22.20 -4.21
C SER A 55 -9.88 23.10 -4.11
N GLU A 56 -10.91 22.70 -3.37
CA GLU A 56 -12.21 23.37 -3.35
C GLU A 56 -12.32 24.48 -2.31
N GLU A 57 -11.66 24.34 -1.15
CA GLU A 57 -11.73 25.34 -0.09
C GLU A 57 -10.53 26.29 -0.20
N ALA A 58 -9.30 25.78 -0.10
CA ALA A 58 -8.15 26.65 0.06
C ALA A 58 -7.80 27.41 -1.23
N VAL A 59 -7.50 26.69 -2.32
CA VAL A 59 -7.05 27.32 -3.58
C VAL A 59 -8.19 28.09 -4.22
N ARG A 60 -9.35 27.48 -4.37
CA ARG A 60 -10.49 28.13 -5.04
C ARG A 60 -10.92 29.40 -4.32
N ASP A 61 -11.07 29.41 -3.00
CA ASP A 61 -11.52 30.62 -2.31
C ASP A 61 -10.48 31.73 -2.31
N ALA A 62 -9.19 31.41 -2.12
CA ALA A 62 -8.13 32.43 -2.17
C ALA A 62 -8.08 33.12 -3.54
N PHE A 63 -8.15 32.35 -4.62
CA PHE A 63 -8.15 32.90 -5.98
C PHE A 63 -9.46 33.60 -6.32
N ARG A 64 -10.61 33.12 -5.84
CA ARG A 64 -11.90 33.79 -6.04
C ARG A 64 -11.93 35.14 -5.33
N GLN A 65 -11.40 35.24 -4.12
CA GLN A 65 -11.33 36.49 -3.37
C GLN A 65 -10.44 37.51 -4.10
N ALA A 66 -9.25 37.10 -4.55
CA ALA A 66 -8.38 37.93 -5.36
C ALA A 66 -9.06 38.40 -6.66
N THR A 67 -9.75 37.49 -7.36
CA THR A 67 -10.47 37.81 -8.60
C THR A 67 -11.62 38.80 -8.35
N SER A 68 -12.38 38.63 -7.26
CA SER A 68 -13.44 39.56 -6.88
C SER A 68 -12.90 40.97 -6.65
N ARG A 69 -11.77 41.12 -5.95
CA ARG A 69 -11.14 42.44 -5.74
C ARG A 69 -10.75 43.11 -7.05
N ILE A 70 -10.16 42.34 -7.97
CA ILE A 70 -9.79 42.83 -9.30
C ILE A 70 -11.03 43.28 -10.07
N ALA A 71 -12.11 42.50 -10.03
CA ALA A 71 -13.38 42.83 -10.70
C ALA A 71 -14.02 44.10 -10.13
N ASP A 72 -13.85 44.36 -8.83
CA ASP A 72 -14.29 45.58 -8.16
C ASP A 72 -13.36 46.78 -8.43
N GLY A 73 -12.30 46.61 -9.24
CA GLY A 73 -11.34 47.66 -9.58
C GLY A 73 -10.31 47.96 -8.50
N ASN A 74 -10.19 47.09 -7.48
CA ASN A 74 -9.21 47.23 -6.41
C ASN A 74 -7.90 46.53 -6.77
N GLU A 75 -6.78 47.08 -6.28
CA GLU A 75 -5.49 46.40 -6.32
C GLU A 75 -5.46 45.21 -5.35
N LEU A 76 -4.65 44.20 -5.68
CA LEU A 76 -4.37 43.10 -4.77
C LEU A 76 -3.49 43.58 -3.63
N THR A 77 -3.86 43.22 -2.41
CA THR A 77 -3.06 43.51 -1.23
C THR A 77 -2.00 42.42 -1.03
N GLU A 78 -0.97 42.74 -0.23
CA GLU A 78 0.01 41.73 0.21
C GLU A 78 -0.67 40.54 0.90
N GLY A 79 -1.76 40.78 1.64
CA GLY A 79 -2.55 39.73 2.28
C GLY A 79 -3.21 38.78 1.28
N ASP A 80 -3.76 39.31 0.18
CA ASP A 80 -4.38 38.50 -0.86
C ASP A 80 -3.31 37.61 -1.56
N ILE A 81 -2.17 38.21 -1.89
CA ILE A 81 -1.03 37.49 -2.49
C ILE A 81 -0.52 36.39 -1.55
N ARG A 82 -0.32 36.71 -0.27
CA ARG A 82 0.14 35.75 0.74
C ARG A 82 -0.86 34.62 0.95
N GLY A 83 -2.16 34.93 0.95
CA GLY A 83 -3.23 33.93 1.03
C GLY A 83 -3.19 32.93 -0.13
N MET A 84 -3.02 33.42 -1.37
CA MET A 84 -2.85 32.55 -2.54
C MET A 84 -1.59 31.69 -2.46
N TYR A 85 -0.47 32.24 -2.00
CA TYR A 85 0.76 31.45 -1.79
C TYR A 85 0.55 30.31 -0.79
N TYR A 86 -0.06 30.59 0.37
CA TYR A 86 -0.34 29.53 1.35
C TYR A 86 -1.29 28.46 0.82
N ALA A 87 -2.30 28.85 0.04
CA ALA A 87 -3.21 27.89 -0.58
C ALA A 87 -2.47 26.97 -1.59
N ILE A 88 -1.56 27.53 -2.40
CA ILE A 88 -0.72 26.74 -3.33
C ILE A 88 0.21 25.80 -2.56
N GLU A 89 0.85 26.26 -1.48
CA GLU A 89 1.71 25.42 -0.66
C GLU A 89 0.96 24.26 -0.02
N ASP A 90 -0.26 24.48 0.48
CA ASP A 90 -1.07 23.41 1.08
C ASP A 90 -1.52 22.39 0.03
N ALA A 91 -1.94 22.86 -1.15
CA ALA A 91 -2.25 21.99 -2.29
C ALA A 91 -1.05 21.17 -2.75
N LYS A 92 0.14 21.79 -2.81
CA LYS A 92 1.40 21.09 -3.11
C LYS A 92 1.67 19.98 -2.10
N ARG A 93 1.54 20.25 -0.79
CA ARG A 93 1.73 19.22 0.25
C ARG A 93 0.72 18.08 0.13
N ALA A 94 -0.53 18.38 -0.22
CA ALA A 94 -1.55 17.34 -0.44
C ALA A 94 -1.19 16.43 -1.63
N VAL A 95 -0.68 17.02 -2.71
CA VAL A 95 -0.18 16.27 -3.88
C VAL A 95 1.06 15.45 -3.54
N GLU A 96 2.01 16.00 -2.77
CA GLU A 96 3.20 15.26 -2.32
C GLU A 96 2.84 14.04 -1.47
N LEU A 97 1.84 14.17 -0.57
CA LEU A 97 1.30 13.05 0.19
C LEU A 97 0.69 11.98 -0.73
N ALA A 98 -0.06 12.40 -1.75
CA ALA A 98 -0.63 11.47 -2.73
C ALA A 98 0.46 10.77 -3.55
N ALA A 99 1.51 11.49 -3.93
CA ALA A 99 2.64 10.94 -4.65
C ALA A 99 3.43 9.91 -3.81
N ALA A 100 3.61 10.18 -2.52
CA ALA A 100 4.24 9.24 -1.58
C ALA A 100 3.41 7.98 -1.34
N ALA A 101 2.08 8.09 -1.44
CA ALA A 101 1.17 6.95 -1.29
C ALA A 101 0.99 6.13 -2.59
N SER A 102 1.43 6.66 -3.74
CA SER A 102 1.28 6.00 -5.04
C SER A 102 2.51 5.12 -5.34
N PRO A 103 2.33 3.82 -5.63
CA PRO A 103 3.45 2.93 -5.96
C PRO A 103 4.26 3.35 -7.19
N GLU A 104 3.66 4.12 -8.11
CA GLU A 104 4.33 4.58 -9.34
C GLU A 104 5.21 5.81 -9.12
N THR A 105 4.98 6.56 -8.04
CA THR A 105 5.70 7.81 -7.74
C THR A 105 6.38 7.82 -6.37
N ALA A 106 6.06 6.84 -5.52
CA ALA A 106 6.79 6.60 -4.29
C ALA A 106 8.23 6.23 -4.65
N PRO A 107 9.24 6.86 -4.03
CA PRO A 107 10.60 6.35 -4.15
C PRO A 107 10.58 4.88 -3.74
N ALA A 108 11.23 4.04 -4.54
CA ALA A 108 11.34 2.63 -4.21
C ALA A 108 11.82 2.53 -2.76
N PRO A 109 11.13 1.75 -1.89
CA PRO A 109 11.57 1.57 -0.53
C PRO A 109 13.05 1.21 -0.54
N ASP A 110 13.84 1.88 0.31
CA ASP A 110 15.26 1.56 0.39
C ASP A 110 15.39 0.10 0.82
N LEU A 111 15.82 -0.75 -0.11
CA LEU A 111 15.95 -2.19 0.13
C LEU A 111 16.83 -2.45 1.36
N TRP A 112 17.76 -1.54 1.68
CA TRP A 112 18.61 -1.63 2.88
C TRP A 112 17.81 -1.56 4.19
N GLU A 113 16.65 -0.88 4.22
CA GLU A 113 15.77 -0.79 5.39
C GLU A 113 15.01 -2.10 5.66
N PHE A 114 14.86 -2.96 4.65
CA PHE A 114 14.14 -4.24 4.74
C PHE A 114 15.06 -5.45 4.89
N LEU A 115 16.36 -5.28 4.65
CA LEU A 115 17.36 -6.34 4.80
C LEU A 115 17.92 -6.37 6.23
N SER A 116 18.01 -7.58 6.81
CA SER A 116 18.81 -7.83 8.00
C SER A 116 20.29 -7.57 7.69
N GLU A 117 21.08 -7.20 8.70
CA GLU A 117 22.52 -6.93 8.53
C GLU A 117 23.27 -8.08 7.83
N GLU A 118 22.89 -9.32 8.12
CA GLU A 118 23.44 -10.52 7.49
C GLU A 118 23.09 -10.61 5.99
N ASN A 119 21.84 -10.29 5.61
CA ASN A 119 21.40 -10.29 4.22
C ASN A 119 21.98 -9.11 3.42
N ARG A 120 22.25 -7.98 4.10
CA ARG A 120 22.97 -6.85 3.50
C ARG A 120 24.38 -7.25 3.11
N GLN A 121 25.09 -7.90 4.03
CA GLN A 121 26.45 -8.37 3.81
C GLN A 121 26.51 -9.39 2.67
N ALA A 122 25.59 -10.35 2.64
CA ALA A 122 25.48 -11.32 1.56
C ALA A 122 25.19 -10.67 0.19
N TYR A 123 24.35 -9.62 0.16
CA TYR A 123 24.06 -8.88 -1.06
C TYR A 123 25.29 -8.13 -1.59
N VAL A 124 26.06 -7.46 -0.72
CA VAL A 124 27.32 -6.79 -1.10
C VAL A 124 28.32 -7.80 -1.66
N GLU A 125 28.51 -8.93 -0.99
CA GLU A 125 29.42 -10.00 -1.46
C GLU A 125 29.02 -10.56 -2.83
N GLU A 126 27.72 -10.75 -3.06
CA GLU A 126 27.20 -11.22 -4.35
C GLU A 126 27.39 -10.18 -5.48
N VAL A 127 27.19 -8.90 -5.18
CA VAL A 127 27.41 -7.81 -6.15
C VAL A 127 28.89 -7.65 -6.48
N GLU A 128 29.79 -7.77 -5.51
CA GLU A 128 31.23 -7.75 -5.74
C GLU A 128 31.69 -8.95 -6.59
N GLN A 129 31.11 -10.13 -6.37
CA GLN A 129 31.39 -11.33 -7.17
C GLN A 129 30.91 -11.18 -8.63
N ARG A 130 29.81 -10.47 -8.88
CA ARG A 130 29.23 -10.28 -10.22
C ARG A 130 29.74 -9.05 -10.96
N GLY A 131 30.17 -8.01 -10.25
CA GLY A 131 30.69 -6.75 -10.79
C GLY A 131 32.19 -6.76 -11.11
N GLY A 132 32.89 -7.85 -10.78
CA GLY A 132 34.32 -8.06 -11.08
C GLY A 132 34.64 -8.63 -12.46
N HIS A 133 33.69 -8.61 -13.43
CA HIS A 133 33.91 -9.00 -14.83
C HIS A 133 33.67 -7.84 -15.80
#